data_AF-A0A8S2PIA0-F1
#
_entry.id   AF-A0A8S2PIA0-F1
#
_cell.length_a   1.000
_cell.length_b   1.000
_cell.length_c   1.000
_cell.angle_alpha   90.00
_cell.angle_beta   90.00
_cell.angle_gamma   90.00
#
_symmetry.space_group_name_H-M   'P 1'
#
loop_
_entity.id
_entity.type
_entity.pdbx_description
1 polymer ?
#
loop_
_entity_poly.entity_id
_entity_poly.type
_entity_poly.pdbx_seq_one_letter_code
_entity_poly.pdbx_strand_id
1 'polypeptide(L)'
;MATEHMLGAEDDDVQFMRTEDHLCLSCVPVSGVKRMALSGEVFGNRMCHLEDISNEVCCPDLASCIFVLEQAVSVRALQEMVNTTSAEQSSASQGGQTTFRTLLYGHAVLLRHYHSQMYLSCLSTSTSNDKLAFDVGLKEDAQGESCWWTIHPASKQRSEGEKVRFNDDVILVSVFSERYLHAYMSLNELGRVNASFRQQVWSLVPISSGVARVKNPGFVIGGDVIRLMHGNMDHCITTPPPDSQVIDDSGSLFIKSGAACHQARSLWRIECFKIKWYSGFVGWSSLVRLRHVTSGLYLAVVGDENGPKVTCISKKNASAIAVTFEMKMSKEKQTEEAAEQENLGAPTIKYGDTIVFIRHVDSDLWISYETLELTIKGIGKVEEKRIIPVVEGHMDDCFRLVRAQEQEQKTALVIRICNGILGRYSRTDPMSIDAEGVNHLLSKSDVVQALLQDLIGFFSQPSLSLD
;
A
#
# COMPACT_ATOMS: atom_id res chain seq x y z
N MET A 1 24.60 27.38 17.41
CA MET A 1 24.50 26.51 18.60
C MET A 1 23.09 26.01 18.90
N ALA A 2 22.01 26.76 18.63
CA ALA A 2 20.63 26.23 18.81
C ALA A 2 20.12 25.36 17.62
N THR A 3 20.77 25.45 16.45
CA THR A 3 20.39 24.71 15.23
C THR A 3 21.03 23.32 15.12
N GLU A 4 22.16 23.06 15.80
CA GLU A 4 22.82 21.74 15.78
C GLU A 4 22.15 20.73 16.73
N HIS A 5 21.50 21.19 17.81
CA HIS A 5 20.82 20.30 18.75
C HIS A 5 19.46 19.77 18.27
N MET A 6 18.85 20.37 17.24
CA MET A 6 17.60 19.85 16.66
C MET A 6 17.83 18.78 15.59
N LEU A 7 18.92 18.86 14.84
CA LEU A 7 19.27 17.86 13.81
C LEU A 7 19.63 16.50 14.42
N GLY A 8 20.20 16.46 15.63
CA GLY A 8 20.58 15.20 16.30
C GLY A 8 19.40 14.39 16.85
N ALA A 9 18.23 15.01 17.08
CA ALA A 9 17.04 14.31 17.55
C ALA A 9 16.19 13.72 16.39
N GLU A 10 16.24 14.36 15.21
CA GLU A 10 15.57 13.86 14.01
C GLU A 10 16.25 12.62 13.41
N ASP A 11 17.57 12.49 13.57
CA ASP A 11 18.34 11.34 13.05
C ASP A 11 18.15 10.08 13.91
N ASP A 12 17.97 10.21 15.24
CA ASP A 12 17.67 9.08 16.13
C ASP A 12 16.26 8.52 15.88
N ASP A 13 15.32 9.36 15.44
CA ASP A 13 13.95 9.00 15.04
C ASP A 13 13.89 8.08 13.80
N VAL A 14 14.98 8.01 13.02
CA VAL A 14 15.09 7.23 11.77
C VAL A 14 16.24 6.22 11.77
N GLN A 15 16.83 5.93 12.94
CA GLN A 15 17.90 4.93 13.09
C GLN A 15 17.42 3.59 13.65
N PHE A 16 16.47 3.62 14.60
CA PHE A 16 15.98 2.44 15.32
C PHE A 16 14.49 2.22 15.09
N MET A 17 14.10 0.95 15.04
CA MET A 17 12.70 0.52 14.96
C MET A 17 11.96 0.87 16.25
N ARG A 18 10.76 1.44 16.13
CA ARG A 18 9.88 1.76 17.26
C ARG A 18 8.46 1.30 16.99
N THR A 19 7.67 1.15 18.05
CA THR A 19 6.23 0.93 17.91
C THR A 19 5.59 2.07 17.11
N GLU A 20 4.54 1.76 16.35
CA GLU A 20 3.89 2.59 15.33
C GLU A 20 4.70 2.84 14.04
N ASP A 21 5.94 2.33 13.92
CA ASP A 21 6.64 2.39 12.63
C ASP A 21 6.04 1.43 11.60
N HIS A 22 6.03 1.86 10.34
CA HIS A 22 5.58 1.06 9.22
C HIS A 22 6.79 0.39 8.58
N LEU A 23 6.70 -0.91 8.37
CA LEU A 23 7.78 -1.73 7.83
C LEU A 23 7.27 -2.75 6.82
N CYS A 24 8.21 -3.29 6.06
CA CYS A 24 8.02 -4.43 5.18
C CYS A 24 9.04 -5.50 5.56
N LEU A 25 8.59 -6.75 5.68
CA LEU A 25 9.48 -7.89 5.88
C LEU A 25 9.94 -8.38 4.51
N SER A 26 11.23 -8.24 4.21
CA SER A 26 11.81 -8.70 2.96
C SER A 26 12.72 -9.91 3.15
N CYS A 27 12.74 -10.83 2.20
CA CYS A 27 13.62 -11.99 2.23
C CYS A 27 14.01 -12.46 0.83
N VAL A 28 14.99 -13.35 0.76
CA VAL A 28 15.20 -14.22 -0.41
C VAL A 28 14.69 -15.61 -0.01
N PRO A 29 13.59 -16.12 -0.63
CA PRO A 29 13.02 -17.41 -0.26
C PRO A 29 13.99 -18.57 -0.49
N VAL A 30 13.80 -19.66 0.26
CA VAL A 30 14.57 -20.89 0.04
C VAL A 30 14.34 -21.39 -1.39
N SER A 31 15.44 -21.68 -2.10
CA SER A 31 15.47 -22.05 -3.53
C SER A 31 15.06 -20.93 -4.51
N GLY A 32 14.87 -19.70 -4.03
CA GLY A 32 14.66 -18.52 -4.86
C GLY A 32 15.93 -17.72 -5.08
N VAL A 33 15.96 -16.90 -6.14
CA VAL A 33 17.05 -15.94 -6.43
C VAL A 33 16.58 -14.49 -6.23
N LYS A 34 15.26 -14.28 -6.19
CA LYS A 34 14.64 -12.96 -6.15
C LYS A 34 14.38 -12.49 -4.73
N ARG A 35 14.54 -11.20 -4.51
CA ARG A 35 14.13 -10.55 -3.26
C ARG A 35 12.61 -10.33 -3.29
N MET A 36 11.95 -10.80 -2.25
CA MET A 36 10.51 -10.77 -2.10
C MET A 36 10.12 -10.01 -0.82
N ALA A 37 8.88 -9.57 -0.74
CA ALA A 37 8.27 -8.97 0.44
C ALA A 37 7.07 -9.79 0.93
N LEU A 38 6.92 -9.91 2.25
CA LEU A 38 5.70 -10.46 2.85
C LEU A 38 4.51 -9.57 2.50
N SER A 39 3.46 -10.18 1.95
CA SER A 39 2.24 -9.51 1.52
C SER A 39 1.02 -10.17 2.16
N GLY A 40 0.06 -9.34 2.55
CA GLY A 40 -1.26 -9.75 3.03
C GLY A 40 -2.34 -9.21 2.11
N GLU A 41 -3.18 -10.09 1.57
CA GLU A 41 -4.49 -9.71 1.05
C GLU A 41 -5.53 -10.09 2.11
N VAL A 42 -6.72 -9.52 2.05
CA VAL A 42 -7.76 -9.79 3.07
C VAL A 42 -9.06 -10.22 2.45
N PHE A 43 -9.65 -9.38 1.60
CA PHE A 43 -10.94 -9.72 0.99
C PHE A 43 -10.81 -10.96 0.10
N GLY A 44 -11.47 -12.04 0.51
CA GLY A 44 -11.48 -13.33 -0.20
C GLY A 44 -10.25 -14.21 0.00
N ASN A 45 -9.14 -13.71 0.57
CA ASN A 45 -7.96 -14.53 0.84
C ASN A 45 -7.20 -13.99 2.05
N ARG A 46 -7.23 -14.71 3.17
CA ARG A 46 -6.54 -14.33 4.42
C ARG A 46 -5.12 -14.89 4.53
N MET A 47 -4.66 -15.65 3.54
CA MET A 47 -3.33 -16.25 3.55
C MET A 47 -2.27 -15.25 3.11
N CYS A 48 -1.14 -15.22 3.83
CA CYS A 48 0.00 -14.42 3.43
C CYS A 48 0.71 -15.06 2.23
N HIS A 49 1.28 -14.20 1.39
CA HIS A 49 2.07 -14.60 0.22
C HIS A 49 3.27 -13.68 0.06
N LEU A 50 4.05 -13.87 -1.00
CA LEU A 50 5.23 -13.07 -1.29
C LEU A 50 5.02 -12.26 -2.58
N GLU A 51 5.27 -10.96 -2.51
CA GLU A 51 5.32 -10.07 -3.67
C GLU A 51 6.79 -9.89 -4.12
N ASP A 52 7.03 -9.99 -5.43
CA ASP A 52 8.36 -9.78 -6.03
C ASP A 52 8.71 -8.29 -6.02
N ILE A 53 9.71 -7.92 -5.22
CA ILE A 53 10.19 -6.53 -5.11
C ILE A 53 11.50 -6.29 -5.86
N SER A 54 12.01 -7.32 -6.55
CA SER A 54 13.25 -7.24 -7.34
C SER A 54 13.01 -6.82 -8.79
N ASN A 55 11.75 -6.71 -9.21
CA ASN A 55 11.41 -6.38 -10.59
C ASN A 55 11.61 -4.88 -10.87
N GLU A 56 12.67 -4.56 -11.61
CA GLU A 56 12.97 -3.18 -12.04
C GLU A 56 12.00 -2.65 -13.10
N VAL A 57 11.36 -3.53 -13.88
CA VAL A 57 10.51 -3.15 -15.01
C VAL A 57 9.11 -2.74 -14.54
N CYS A 58 8.60 -3.40 -13.50
CA CYS A 58 7.24 -3.24 -13.04
C CYS A 58 7.21 -3.10 -11.52
N CYS A 59 6.79 -1.94 -11.03
CA CYS A 59 6.85 -1.65 -9.60
C CYS A 59 5.98 -2.62 -8.77
N PRO A 60 6.51 -3.14 -7.64
CA PRO A 60 5.78 -4.04 -6.75
C PRO A 60 4.52 -3.38 -6.16
N ASP A 61 3.49 -4.17 -5.85
CA ASP A 61 2.31 -3.68 -5.12
C ASP A 61 2.62 -3.57 -3.61
N LEU A 62 3.50 -2.64 -3.24
CA LEU A 62 3.99 -2.50 -1.86
C LEU A 62 2.88 -2.19 -0.86
N ALA A 63 1.72 -1.68 -1.30
CA ALA A 63 0.63 -1.32 -0.41
C ALA A 63 0.08 -2.51 0.40
N SER A 64 0.14 -3.73 -0.12
CA SER A 64 -0.24 -4.96 0.60
C SER A 64 0.90 -5.55 1.44
N CYS A 65 2.10 -4.96 1.36
CA CYS A 65 3.30 -5.42 2.07
C CYS A 65 3.61 -4.59 3.31
N ILE A 66 2.75 -3.62 3.66
CA ILE A 66 2.98 -2.69 4.77
C ILE A 66 2.39 -3.28 6.05
N PHE A 67 3.25 -3.47 7.05
CA PHE A 67 2.89 -3.84 8.41
C PHE A 67 3.27 -2.71 9.37
N VAL A 68 2.48 -2.53 10.41
CA VAL A 68 2.72 -1.59 11.51
C VAL A 68 3.17 -2.39 12.72
N LEU A 69 4.27 -1.99 13.35
CA LEU A 69 4.71 -2.54 14.63
C LEU A 69 3.83 -1.99 15.75
N GLU A 70 2.71 -2.63 16.04
CA GLU A 70 1.73 -2.11 17.00
C GLU A 70 2.21 -2.24 18.45
N GLN A 71 2.75 -3.41 18.79
CA GLN A 71 3.27 -3.67 20.13
C GLN A 71 4.61 -4.38 20.08
N ALA A 72 5.45 -4.07 21.07
CA ALA A 72 6.69 -4.77 21.35
C ALA A 72 6.84 -4.89 22.87
N VAL A 73 6.82 -6.11 23.37
CA VAL A 73 6.88 -6.42 24.81
C VAL A 73 7.87 -7.55 25.08
N SER A 74 8.36 -7.64 26.32
CA SER A 74 9.16 -8.79 26.72
C SER A 74 8.30 -10.07 26.76
N VAL A 75 8.90 -11.23 26.53
CA VAL A 75 8.17 -12.52 26.56
C VAL A 75 7.46 -12.75 27.90
N ARG A 76 8.07 -12.33 29.02
CA ARG A 76 7.44 -12.43 30.35
C ARG A 76 6.19 -11.55 30.47
N ALA A 77 6.27 -10.30 29.99
CA ALA A 77 5.13 -9.39 30.00
C ALA A 77 4.00 -9.90 29.08
N LEU A 78 4.35 -10.53 27.96
CA LEU A 78 3.35 -11.17 27.09
C LEU A 78 2.62 -12.32 27.79
N GLN A 79 3.35 -13.19 28.49
CA GLN A 79 2.74 -14.30 29.24
C GLN A 79 1.76 -13.80 30.31
N GLU A 80 2.12 -12.73 31.02
CA GLU A 80 1.22 -12.07 31.98
C GLU A 80 -0.03 -11.52 31.26
N MET A 81 0.17 -10.81 30.14
CA MET A 81 -0.92 -10.22 29.35
C MET A 81 -1.91 -11.29 28.86
N VAL A 82 -1.44 -12.34 28.19
CA VAL A 82 -2.27 -13.42 27.62
C VAL A 82 -3.03 -14.19 28.72
N ASN A 83 -2.41 -14.37 29.89
CA ASN A 83 -3.06 -15.01 31.04
C ASN A 83 -4.13 -14.12 31.70
N THR A 84 -3.99 -12.79 31.62
CA THR A 84 -5.00 -11.86 32.16
C THR A 84 -6.18 -11.65 31.22
N THR A 85 -5.96 -11.58 29.89
CA THR A 85 -7.06 -11.47 28.92
C THR A 85 -7.94 -12.72 28.83
N SER A 86 -7.43 -13.88 29.27
CA SER A 86 -8.23 -15.10 29.39
C SER A 86 -9.10 -15.13 30.66
N ALA A 87 -8.85 -14.26 31.64
CA ALA A 87 -9.55 -14.24 32.93
C ALA A 87 -10.62 -13.13 33.05
N GLU A 88 -10.56 -12.06 32.26
CA GLU A 88 -11.54 -10.96 32.31
C GLU A 88 -12.01 -10.52 30.91
N GLN A 89 -13.28 -10.81 30.59
CA GLN A 89 -13.99 -10.23 29.45
C GLN A 89 -14.37 -8.77 29.74
N SER A 90 -13.42 -7.83 29.67
CA SER A 90 -13.73 -6.41 29.45
C SER A 90 -12.46 -5.53 29.41
N SER A 91 -12.32 -4.78 28.31
CA SER A 91 -11.62 -3.49 28.25
C SER A 91 -10.16 -3.40 28.74
N ALA A 92 -9.23 -4.10 28.09
CA ALA A 92 -7.79 -3.79 28.18
C ALA A 92 -7.26 -2.91 27.02
N SER A 93 -8.15 -2.24 26.27
CA SER A 93 -7.78 -1.28 25.22
C SER A 93 -7.74 0.18 25.71
N GLN A 94 -7.69 0.43 27.03
CA GLN A 94 -7.61 1.79 27.56
C GLN A 94 -6.61 1.89 28.71
N GLY A 95 -5.47 2.51 28.41
CA GLY A 95 -4.54 2.97 29.45
C GLY A 95 -3.11 3.14 28.99
N GLY A 96 -2.80 4.18 28.24
CA GLY A 96 -1.42 4.65 28.08
C GLY A 96 -1.19 5.34 26.76
N GLN A 97 -0.61 6.53 26.81
CA GLN A 97 -0.11 7.32 25.69
C GLN A 97 0.54 6.43 24.60
N THR A 98 0.45 6.82 23.33
CA THR A 98 1.23 6.23 22.23
C THR A 98 2.72 6.40 22.53
N THR A 99 3.28 5.49 23.32
CA THR A 99 4.71 5.46 23.62
C THR A 99 5.37 4.80 22.43
N PHE A 100 6.16 5.56 21.67
CA PHE A 100 7.02 5.06 20.60
C PHE A 100 8.19 4.28 21.20
N ARG A 101 7.93 3.06 21.67
CA ARG A 101 8.91 2.22 22.37
C ARG A 101 9.90 1.67 21.36
N THR A 102 11.19 1.79 21.65
CA THR A 102 12.25 1.16 20.84
C THR A 102 12.15 -0.36 20.91
N LEU A 103 12.21 -1.00 19.75
CA LEU A 103 12.25 -2.45 19.63
C LEU A 103 13.62 -2.98 20.06
N LEU A 104 13.62 -4.02 20.89
CA LEU A 104 14.82 -4.74 21.31
C LEU A 104 14.77 -6.18 20.79
N TYR A 105 15.93 -6.75 20.50
CA TYR A 105 16.03 -8.20 20.27
C TYR A 105 15.54 -8.96 21.49
N GLY A 106 14.72 -9.98 21.26
CA GLY A 106 14.10 -10.82 22.30
C GLY A 106 12.71 -10.36 22.72
N HIS A 107 12.23 -9.24 22.19
CA HIS A 107 10.84 -8.86 22.33
C HIS A 107 9.92 -9.79 21.51
N ALA A 108 8.72 -10.00 22.03
CA ALA A 108 7.58 -10.44 21.25
C ALA A 108 6.92 -9.21 20.61
N VAL A 109 6.65 -9.30 19.31
CA VAL A 109 6.07 -8.24 18.49
C VAL A 109 4.70 -8.63 17.98
N LEU A 110 3.82 -7.63 17.90
CA LEU A 110 2.52 -7.70 17.26
C LEU A 110 2.55 -6.86 15.98
N LEU A 111 2.36 -7.52 14.84
CA LEU A 111 2.41 -6.89 13.52
C LEU A 111 1.00 -6.78 12.94
N ARG A 112 0.52 -5.55 12.74
CA ARG A 112 -0.78 -5.26 12.12
C ARG A 112 -0.59 -4.89 10.66
N HIS A 113 -1.29 -5.55 9.76
CA HIS A 113 -1.31 -5.20 8.35
C HIS A 113 -2.02 -3.85 8.15
N TYR A 114 -1.33 -2.90 7.51
CA TYR A 114 -1.73 -1.49 7.48
C TYR A 114 -3.10 -1.26 6.86
N HIS A 115 -3.43 -1.97 5.77
CA HIS A 115 -4.66 -1.67 5.04
C HIS A 115 -5.89 -2.39 5.58
N SER A 116 -5.72 -3.59 6.13
CA SER A 116 -6.84 -4.40 6.62
C SER A 116 -7.10 -4.27 8.11
N GLN A 117 -6.16 -3.70 8.87
CA GLN A 117 -6.20 -3.65 10.33
C GLN A 117 -6.17 -5.04 10.99
N MET A 118 -5.85 -6.10 10.24
CA MET A 118 -5.72 -7.46 10.76
C MET A 118 -4.27 -7.77 11.17
N TYR A 119 -4.07 -8.78 11.99
CA TYR A 119 -2.79 -9.14 12.58
C TYR A 119 -2.13 -10.32 11.88
N LEU A 120 -0.81 -10.29 11.71
CA LEU A 120 -0.03 -11.40 11.16
C LEU A 120 -0.02 -12.57 12.15
N SER A 121 -0.52 -13.73 11.73
CA SER A 121 -0.74 -14.87 12.61
C SER A 121 -0.24 -16.19 12.05
N CYS A 122 0.23 -17.04 12.96
CA CYS A 122 0.41 -18.47 12.73
C CYS A 122 -0.96 -19.16 12.87
N LEU A 123 -1.44 -19.78 11.79
CA LEU A 123 -2.74 -20.45 11.76
C LEU A 123 -2.62 -21.90 12.25
N SER A 124 -3.74 -22.53 12.60
CA SER A 124 -3.79 -23.95 12.98
C SER A 124 -3.88 -24.91 11.78
N THR A 125 -4.09 -24.37 10.58
CA THR A 125 -4.16 -25.15 9.33
C THR A 125 -2.77 -25.41 8.76
N SER A 126 -2.67 -26.38 7.86
CA SER A 126 -1.46 -26.68 7.11
C SER A 126 -1.84 -27.05 5.67
N THR A 127 -1.43 -26.24 4.72
CA THR A 127 -1.64 -26.45 3.27
C THR A 127 -0.35 -26.79 2.52
N SER A 128 0.78 -26.77 3.21
CA SER A 128 2.09 -27.05 2.59
C SER A 128 2.42 -28.55 2.55
N ASN A 129 3.37 -28.94 1.70
CA ASN A 129 3.87 -30.32 1.66
C ASN A 129 4.62 -30.72 2.95
N ASP A 130 5.12 -29.73 3.70
CA ASP A 130 5.71 -29.95 5.02
C ASP A 130 4.58 -30.08 6.04
N LYS A 131 4.26 -31.33 6.42
CA LYS A 131 3.18 -31.66 7.36
C LYS A 131 3.39 -31.08 8.77
N LEU A 132 4.61 -30.66 9.09
CA LEU A 132 4.91 -30.03 10.36
C LEU A 132 4.76 -28.51 10.28
N ALA A 133 4.72 -27.93 9.08
CA ALA A 133 4.56 -26.49 8.94
C ALA A 133 3.10 -26.08 9.14
N PHE A 134 2.92 -24.91 9.74
CA PHE A 134 1.63 -24.25 9.87
C PHE A 134 1.49 -23.13 8.85
N ASP A 135 0.27 -22.89 8.41
CA ASP A 135 -0.04 -21.78 7.53
C ASP A 135 0.16 -20.43 8.22
N VAL A 136 0.49 -19.39 7.45
CA VAL A 136 0.61 -18.01 7.95
C VAL A 136 -0.38 -17.13 7.20
N GLY A 137 -1.12 -16.31 7.95
CA GLY A 137 -2.18 -15.47 7.41
C GLY A 137 -2.53 -14.30 8.31
N LEU A 138 -3.66 -13.65 8.04
CA LEU A 138 -4.16 -12.48 8.76
C LEU A 138 -5.42 -12.83 9.57
N LYS A 139 -5.45 -12.42 10.85
CA LYS A 139 -6.62 -12.53 11.76
C LYS A 139 -7.15 -11.18 12.20
N GLU A 140 -8.47 -11.10 12.42
CA GLU A 140 -9.15 -9.86 12.86
C GLU A 140 -8.81 -9.47 14.29
N ASP A 141 -8.77 -10.43 15.19
CA ASP A 141 -8.39 -10.21 16.58
C ASP A 141 -6.92 -10.56 16.85
N ALA A 142 -6.34 -9.87 17.82
CA ALA A 142 -5.00 -10.16 18.34
C ALA A 142 -5.04 -11.10 19.56
N GLN A 143 -6.13 -11.87 19.75
CA GLN A 143 -6.31 -12.66 20.96
C GLN A 143 -5.42 -13.91 20.98
N GLY A 144 -4.90 -14.21 22.17
CA GLY A 144 -3.99 -15.32 22.40
C GLY A 144 -2.61 -15.13 21.77
N GLU A 145 -1.89 -16.24 21.63
CA GLU A 145 -0.46 -16.23 21.23
C GLU A 145 -0.26 -16.28 19.71
N SER A 146 -1.30 -16.58 18.94
CA SER A 146 -1.18 -16.87 17.49
C SER A 146 -0.71 -15.69 16.64
N CYS A 147 -0.88 -14.46 17.12
CA CYS A 147 -0.50 -13.23 16.43
C CYS A 147 0.88 -12.68 16.86
N TRP A 148 1.54 -13.35 17.82
CA TRP A 148 2.77 -12.88 18.41
C TRP A 148 3.99 -13.60 17.84
N TRP A 149 5.03 -12.83 17.56
CA TRP A 149 6.29 -13.32 17.00
C TRP A 149 7.46 -12.79 17.83
N THR A 150 8.38 -13.64 18.29
CA THR A 150 9.62 -13.17 18.90
C THR A 150 10.64 -12.82 17.83
N ILE A 151 11.35 -11.71 18.04
CA ILE A 151 12.37 -11.21 17.11
C ILE A 151 13.77 -11.50 17.63
N HIS A 152 14.57 -12.19 16.84
CA HIS A 152 15.92 -12.62 17.19
C HIS A 152 16.96 -12.13 16.19
N PRO A 153 18.21 -11.88 16.61
CA PRO A 153 19.26 -11.46 15.70
C PRO A 153 19.65 -12.60 14.75
N ALA A 154 19.73 -12.32 13.45
CA ALA A 154 20.14 -13.33 12.46
C ALA A 154 21.64 -13.66 12.51
N SER A 155 22.46 -12.76 13.07
CA SER A 155 23.92 -12.90 13.15
C SER A 155 24.44 -12.67 14.56
N LYS A 156 25.64 -13.17 14.85
CA LYS A 156 26.34 -12.97 16.14
C LYS A 156 26.84 -11.54 16.36
N GLN A 157 26.63 -10.62 15.42
CA GLN A 157 27.00 -9.21 15.57
C GLN A 157 26.01 -8.42 16.44
N ARG A 158 24.86 -9.03 16.76
CA ARG A 158 23.81 -8.47 17.60
C ARG A 158 23.49 -9.47 18.71
N SER A 159 23.03 -8.95 19.83
CA SER A 159 22.68 -9.72 21.02
C SER A 159 21.26 -9.42 21.47
N GLU A 160 20.65 -10.38 22.18
CA GLU A 160 19.38 -10.17 22.88
C GLU A 160 19.45 -8.95 23.79
N GLY A 161 18.41 -8.11 23.77
CA GLY A 161 18.35 -6.84 24.51
C GLY A 161 18.96 -5.63 23.80
N GLU A 162 19.68 -5.81 22.68
CA GLU A 162 20.15 -4.68 21.86
C GLU A 162 19.00 -4.04 21.06
N LYS A 163 19.12 -2.74 20.76
CA LYS A 163 18.15 -2.01 19.92
C LYS A 163 18.20 -2.50 18.48
N VAL A 164 17.03 -2.80 17.92
CA VAL A 164 16.89 -3.21 16.51
C VAL A 164 16.96 -1.99 15.60
N ARG A 165 17.87 -2.00 14.62
CA ARG A 165 18.04 -0.92 13.64
C ARG A 165 17.19 -1.18 12.40
N PHE A 166 16.89 -0.13 11.65
CA PHE A 166 16.33 -0.30 10.31
C PHE A 166 17.29 -1.09 9.41
N ASN A 167 16.74 -1.95 8.55
CA ASN A 167 17.45 -2.87 7.68
C ASN A 167 18.31 -3.93 8.41
N ASP A 168 18.20 -4.08 9.73
CA ASP A 168 18.80 -5.24 10.39
C ASP A 168 18.14 -6.53 9.87
N ASP A 169 18.95 -7.57 9.77
CA ASP A 169 18.51 -8.94 9.44
C ASP A 169 18.08 -9.66 10.71
N VAL A 170 16.88 -10.22 10.68
CA VAL A 170 16.21 -10.82 11.84
C VAL A 170 15.64 -12.20 11.53
N ILE A 171 15.39 -12.95 12.60
CA ILE A 171 14.65 -14.20 12.57
C ILE A 171 13.37 -13.97 13.38
N LEU A 172 12.23 -14.37 12.83
CA LEU A 172 10.94 -14.30 13.50
C LEU A 172 10.50 -15.71 13.89
N VAL A 173 10.15 -15.91 15.16
CA VAL A 173 9.66 -17.18 15.69
C VAL A 173 8.25 -16.99 16.24
N SER A 174 7.31 -17.82 15.79
CA SER A 174 5.93 -17.82 16.28
C SER A 174 5.90 -18.19 17.75
N VAL A 175 5.24 -17.39 18.58
CA VAL A 175 5.02 -17.74 20.01
C VAL A 175 4.12 -18.98 20.13
N PHE A 176 3.09 -19.07 19.29
CA PHE A 176 2.11 -20.16 19.33
C PHE A 176 2.67 -21.52 18.92
N SER A 177 3.58 -21.56 17.95
CA SER A 177 4.04 -22.82 17.35
C SER A 177 5.53 -23.11 17.51
N GLU A 178 6.28 -22.17 18.10
CA GLU A 178 7.75 -22.23 18.27
C GLU A 178 8.49 -22.51 16.95
N ARG A 179 7.92 -22.03 15.83
CA ARG A 179 8.43 -22.24 14.48
C ARG A 179 8.82 -20.93 13.83
N TYR A 180 9.81 -21.00 12.93
CA TYR A 180 10.30 -19.85 12.19
C TYR A 180 9.30 -19.42 11.13
N LEU A 181 9.09 -18.11 10.99
CA LEU A 181 8.45 -17.55 9.81
C LEU A 181 9.34 -17.84 8.60
N HIS A 182 8.87 -18.70 7.71
CA HIS A 182 9.67 -19.28 6.64
C HIS A 182 9.06 -18.96 5.27
N ALA A 183 9.93 -18.59 4.33
CA ALA A 183 9.58 -18.24 2.95
C ALA A 183 10.10 -19.32 2.00
N TYR A 184 9.24 -19.80 1.10
CA TYR A 184 9.62 -20.82 0.12
C TYR A 184 8.99 -20.57 -1.24
N MET A 185 9.64 -21.06 -2.30
CA MET A 185 9.04 -21.13 -3.62
C MET A 185 8.21 -22.40 -3.76
N SER A 186 6.93 -22.24 -4.10
CA SER A 186 6.09 -23.37 -4.54
C SER A 186 6.46 -23.84 -5.95
N LEU A 187 5.95 -24.99 -6.37
CA LEU A 187 6.21 -25.60 -7.68
C LEU A 187 5.88 -24.67 -8.86
N ASN A 188 4.92 -23.75 -8.69
CA ASN A 188 4.50 -22.81 -9.72
C ASN A 188 5.29 -21.49 -9.70
N GLU A 189 6.47 -21.47 -9.07
CA GLU A 189 7.25 -20.25 -8.83
C GLU A 189 6.45 -19.11 -8.16
N LEU A 190 5.44 -19.48 -7.37
CA LEU A 190 4.74 -18.54 -6.49
C LEU A 190 5.40 -18.60 -5.11
N GLY A 191 5.82 -17.44 -4.62
CA GLY A 191 6.39 -17.32 -3.29
C GLY A 191 5.32 -17.47 -2.21
N ARG A 192 5.55 -18.38 -1.27
CA ARG A 192 4.63 -18.74 -0.18
C ARG A 192 5.32 -18.58 1.16
N VAL A 193 4.51 -18.47 2.20
CA VAL A 193 4.97 -18.28 3.58
C VAL A 193 4.27 -19.29 4.49
N ASN A 194 5.03 -19.87 5.40
CA ASN A 194 4.54 -20.77 6.43
C ASN A 194 5.35 -20.60 7.73
N ALA A 195 4.92 -21.24 8.82
CA ALA A 195 5.71 -21.38 10.03
C ALA A 195 6.31 -22.79 10.06
N SER A 196 7.64 -22.91 9.88
CA SER A 196 8.34 -24.20 9.75
C SER A 196 9.56 -24.27 10.68
N PHE A 197 10.17 -25.46 10.82
CA PHE A 197 11.44 -25.64 11.52
C PHE A 197 12.65 -25.12 10.72
N ARG A 198 12.43 -24.66 9.49
CA ARG A 198 13.46 -24.08 8.64
C ARG A 198 13.60 -22.59 8.94
N GLN A 199 14.76 -22.20 9.42
CA GLN A 199 15.07 -20.80 9.67
C GLN A 199 15.11 -20.00 8.36
N GLN A 200 14.55 -18.79 8.38
CA GLN A 200 14.62 -17.83 7.31
C GLN A 200 15.06 -16.48 7.88
N VAL A 201 15.98 -15.82 7.17
CA VAL A 201 16.39 -14.45 7.49
C VAL A 201 15.47 -13.48 6.78
N TRP A 202 14.98 -12.50 7.52
CA TRP A 202 14.15 -11.39 7.06
C TRP A 202 14.85 -10.06 7.31
N SER A 203 14.91 -9.19 6.32
CA SER A 203 15.38 -7.81 6.48
C SER A 203 14.20 -6.89 6.81
N LEU A 204 14.35 -6.06 7.85
CA LEU A 204 13.35 -5.07 8.24
C LEU A 204 13.45 -3.80 7.40
N VAL A 205 12.67 -3.69 6.33
CA VAL A 205 12.70 -2.51 5.45
C VAL A 205 11.79 -1.40 6.00
N PRO A 206 12.32 -0.21 6.33
CA PRO A 206 11.46 0.91 6.77
C PRO A 206 10.61 1.43 5.62
N ILE A 207 9.31 1.55 5.87
CA ILE A 207 8.33 2.11 4.93
C ILE A 207 7.92 3.52 5.36
N SER A 208 7.76 3.75 6.66
CA SER A 208 7.41 5.06 7.24
C SER A 208 7.72 5.09 8.73
N SER A 209 7.93 6.30 9.29
CA SER A 209 8.07 6.49 10.74
C SER A 209 6.74 6.89 11.37
N GLY A 210 6.32 6.18 12.41
CA GLY A 210 5.10 6.48 13.17
C GLY A 210 5.20 7.83 13.87
N VAL A 211 6.35 8.13 14.47
CA VAL A 211 6.63 9.41 15.15
C VAL A 211 6.48 10.57 14.17
N ALA A 212 7.09 10.46 13.00
CA ALA A 212 7.08 11.53 12.02
C ALA A 212 5.67 11.81 11.47
N ARG A 213 4.87 10.76 11.25
CA ARG A 213 3.46 10.86 10.85
C ARG A 213 2.62 11.61 11.86
N VAL A 214 2.77 11.28 13.15
CA VAL A 214 2.02 11.95 14.22
C VAL A 214 2.44 13.41 14.39
N LYS A 215 3.73 13.72 14.21
CA LYS A 215 4.24 15.11 14.25
C LYS A 215 3.75 15.96 13.05
N ASN A 216 3.48 15.34 11.90
CA ASN A 216 3.19 16.04 10.64
C ASN A 216 1.92 15.53 9.92
N PRO A 217 0.74 15.56 10.55
CA PRO A 217 -0.47 14.90 10.02
C PRO A 217 -1.07 15.58 8.77
N GLY A 218 -0.71 16.84 8.51
CA GLY A 218 -1.24 17.64 7.39
C GLY A 218 -0.45 17.53 6.08
N PHE A 219 0.62 16.74 6.05
CA PHE A 219 1.52 16.67 4.90
C PHE A 219 1.31 15.40 4.07
N VAL A 220 1.53 15.53 2.76
CA VAL A 220 1.32 14.47 1.79
C VAL A 220 2.37 13.39 1.96
N ILE A 221 1.91 12.14 2.07
CA ILE A 221 2.76 10.97 2.28
C ILE A 221 2.53 9.95 1.16
N GLY A 222 3.59 9.26 0.75
CA GLY A 222 3.49 8.15 -0.20
C GLY A 222 2.59 7.01 0.30
N GLY A 223 1.89 6.37 -0.60
CA GLY A 223 0.90 5.33 -0.34
C GLY A 223 -0.50 5.85 0.02
N ASP A 224 -0.66 7.13 0.36
CA ASP A 224 -1.96 7.71 0.65
C ASP A 224 -2.84 7.81 -0.60
N VAL A 225 -4.16 7.74 -0.39
CA VAL A 225 -5.14 7.94 -1.44
C VAL A 225 -5.63 9.39 -1.40
N ILE A 226 -5.57 10.02 -2.55
CA ILE A 226 -5.85 11.44 -2.76
C ILE A 226 -6.79 11.67 -3.92
N ARG A 227 -7.34 12.88 -3.96
CA ARG A 227 -7.94 13.50 -5.13
C ARG A 227 -7.04 14.60 -5.65
N LEU A 228 -6.96 14.69 -6.96
CA LEU A 228 -6.27 15.76 -7.68
C LEU A 228 -7.30 16.83 -8.03
N MET A 229 -7.45 17.84 -7.18
CA MET A 229 -8.42 18.92 -7.36
C MET A 229 -7.83 20.01 -8.24
N HIS A 230 -8.52 20.41 -9.30
CA HIS A 230 -8.07 21.42 -10.25
C HIS A 230 -8.64 22.80 -9.93
N GLY A 231 -7.76 23.79 -9.77
CA GLY A 231 -8.16 25.17 -9.50
C GLY A 231 -8.76 25.38 -8.11
N ASN A 232 -9.44 26.52 -7.97
CA ASN A 232 -10.16 26.90 -6.74
C ASN A 232 -11.58 26.33 -6.66
N MET A 233 -12.00 25.54 -7.65
CA MET A 233 -13.36 24.99 -7.76
C MET A 233 -13.38 23.50 -7.42
N ASP A 234 -14.57 22.96 -7.15
CA ASP A 234 -14.80 21.52 -6.92
C ASP A 234 -14.73 20.73 -8.23
N HIS A 235 -13.55 20.74 -8.84
CA HIS A 235 -13.19 20.05 -10.06
C HIS A 235 -12.08 19.04 -9.74
N CYS A 236 -12.16 17.82 -10.24
CA CYS A 236 -11.13 16.79 -10.01
C CYS A 236 -10.77 16.03 -11.28
N ILE A 237 -9.55 15.48 -11.32
CA ILE A 237 -9.16 14.48 -12.32
C ILE A 237 -9.90 13.16 -12.05
N THR A 238 -10.58 12.64 -13.07
CA THR A 238 -11.32 11.38 -12.98
C THR A 238 -11.25 10.57 -14.27
N THR A 239 -11.32 9.25 -14.15
CA THR A 239 -11.53 8.36 -15.30
C THR A 239 -13.00 8.45 -15.78
N PRO A 240 -13.32 8.12 -17.04
CA PRO A 240 -14.71 7.99 -17.48
C PRO A 240 -15.43 6.86 -16.71
N PRO A 241 -16.77 6.93 -16.60
CA PRO A 241 -17.55 5.82 -16.06
C PRO A 241 -17.48 4.58 -16.98
N PRO A 242 -17.63 3.35 -16.45
CA PRO A 242 -17.49 2.11 -17.23
C PRO A 242 -18.41 2.01 -18.44
N ASP A 243 -19.66 2.48 -18.31
CA ASP A 243 -20.69 2.40 -19.35
C ASP A 243 -20.73 3.64 -20.27
N SER A 244 -19.70 4.48 -20.19
CA SER A 244 -19.63 5.70 -20.97
C SER A 244 -19.32 5.40 -22.42
N GLN A 245 -20.33 5.50 -23.29
CA GLN A 245 -20.17 5.47 -24.75
C GLN A 245 -19.43 6.70 -25.30
N VAL A 246 -19.03 7.64 -24.44
CA VAL A 246 -18.63 8.99 -24.85
C VAL A 246 -17.29 9.03 -25.60
N ILE A 247 -16.43 7.99 -25.58
CA ILE A 247 -15.10 8.10 -26.21
C ILE A 247 -14.59 6.75 -26.72
N ASP A 248 -14.33 6.68 -28.03
CA ASP A 248 -13.59 5.61 -28.74
C ASP A 248 -12.12 5.48 -28.30
N ASP A 249 -11.69 6.24 -27.29
CA ASP A 249 -10.31 6.38 -26.87
C ASP A 249 -10.15 5.88 -25.43
N SER A 250 -10.23 4.55 -25.30
CA SER A 250 -10.15 3.81 -24.05
C SER A 250 -8.94 4.25 -23.23
N GLY A 251 -9.16 4.98 -22.13
CA GLY A 251 -8.11 5.40 -21.19
C GLY A 251 -7.90 6.91 -21.05
N SER A 252 -8.60 7.74 -21.83
CA SER A 252 -8.58 9.20 -21.66
C SER A 252 -9.10 9.65 -20.29
N LEU A 253 -8.58 10.77 -19.78
CA LEU A 253 -8.88 11.32 -18.45
C LEU A 253 -9.49 12.72 -18.55
N PHE A 254 -10.33 13.07 -17.59
CA PHE A 254 -11.12 14.31 -17.63
C PHE A 254 -11.06 15.07 -16.32
N ILE A 255 -11.16 16.39 -16.40
CA ILE A 255 -11.50 17.25 -15.27
C ILE A 255 -13.02 17.37 -15.22
N LYS A 256 -13.62 16.93 -14.11
CA LYS A 256 -15.07 16.95 -13.91
C LYS A 256 -15.44 17.62 -12.59
N SER A 257 -16.62 18.23 -12.57
CA SER A 257 -17.17 18.93 -11.41
C SER A 257 -18.21 18.11 -10.64
N GLY A 258 -18.57 18.59 -9.45
CA GLY A 258 -19.75 18.14 -8.72
C GLY A 258 -19.66 16.69 -8.23
N ALA A 259 -20.63 15.85 -8.61
CA ALA A 259 -20.72 14.47 -8.10
C ALA A 259 -19.48 13.63 -8.40
N ALA A 260 -18.77 13.88 -9.52
CA ALA A 260 -17.55 13.16 -9.86
C ALA A 260 -16.45 13.33 -8.81
N CYS A 261 -16.40 14.48 -8.12
CA CYS A 261 -15.46 14.74 -7.03
C CYS A 261 -15.74 13.89 -5.79
N HIS A 262 -16.88 13.22 -5.70
CA HIS A 262 -17.27 12.41 -4.54
C HIS A 262 -17.41 10.92 -4.90
N GLN A 263 -16.90 10.52 -6.06
CA GLN A 263 -16.98 9.13 -6.56
C GLN A 263 -15.61 8.46 -6.53
N ALA A 264 -15.61 7.13 -6.38
CA ALA A 264 -14.38 6.34 -6.31
C ALA A 264 -13.48 6.43 -7.58
N ARG A 265 -14.03 6.87 -8.71
CA ARG A 265 -13.32 7.12 -9.97
C ARG A 265 -12.44 8.38 -9.98
N SER A 266 -12.45 9.18 -8.92
CA SER A 266 -11.54 10.32 -8.74
C SER A 266 -10.40 10.02 -7.77
N LEU A 267 -10.29 8.78 -7.28
CA LEU A 267 -9.32 8.39 -6.26
C LEU A 267 -8.04 7.86 -6.87
N TRP A 268 -6.93 8.46 -6.44
CA TRP A 268 -5.58 8.14 -6.89
C TRP A 268 -4.71 7.82 -5.69
N ARG A 269 -3.98 6.71 -5.72
CA ARG A 269 -2.90 6.44 -4.78
C ARG A 269 -1.63 7.10 -5.31
N ILE A 270 -0.99 7.92 -4.49
CA ILE A 270 0.32 8.50 -4.78
C ILE A 270 1.40 7.53 -4.31
N GLU A 271 2.10 6.86 -5.22
CA GLU A 271 3.11 5.85 -4.88
C GLU A 271 4.50 6.43 -5.09
N CYS A 272 5.35 6.47 -4.07
CA CYS A 272 6.76 6.85 -4.26
C CYS A 272 7.49 5.79 -5.10
N PHE A 273 8.49 6.22 -5.86
CA PHE A 273 9.27 5.29 -6.70
C PHE A 273 10.13 4.33 -5.87
N LYS A 274 10.67 4.80 -4.74
CA LYS A 274 11.49 4.04 -3.80
C LYS A 274 10.71 2.98 -2.98
N ILE A 275 11.37 1.86 -2.67
CA ILE A 275 10.85 0.81 -1.76
C ILE A 275 11.08 1.23 -0.29
N LYS A 276 12.32 1.58 0.05
CA LYS A 276 12.66 2.14 1.36
C LYS A 276 12.03 3.52 1.47
N TRP A 277 11.34 3.80 2.56
CA TRP A 277 10.56 5.03 2.73
C TRP A 277 9.49 5.23 1.65
N TYR A 278 8.94 4.14 1.10
CA TYR A 278 7.83 4.17 0.14
C TYR A 278 6.68 5.06 0.61
N SER A 279 6.44 5.09 1.92
CA SER A 279 5.46 5.98 2.55
C SER A 279 6.10 7.07 3.38
N GLY A 280 7.14 7.70 2.84
CA GLY A 280 7.71 8.96 3.33
C GLY A 280 6.98 10.19 2.81
N PHE A 281 7.39 11.38 3.27
CA PHE A 281 6.82 12.66 2.82
C PHE A 281 7.11 12.89 1.34
N VAL A 282 6.07 13.28 0.60
CA VAL A 282 6.19 13.69 -0.79
C VAL A 282 6.63 15.14 -0.83
N GLY A 283 7.80 15.37 -1.41
CA GLY A 283 8.39 16.69 -1.64
C GLY A 283 8.48 17.08 -3.11
N TRP A 284 9.12 18.21 -3.38
CA TRP A 284 9.22 18.84 -4.71
C TRP A 284 10.14 18.10 -5.70
N SER A 285 10.96 17.20 -5.17
CA SER A 285 11.89 16.35 -5.92
C SER A 285 11.53 14.87 -5.76
N SER A 286 10.36 14.56 -5.18
CA SER A 286 9.90 13.18 -5.05
C SER A 286 9.38 12.67 -6.38
N LEU A 287 9.94 11.54 -6.81
CA LEU A 287 9.44 10.78 -7.95
C LEU A 287 8.26 9.94 -7.50
N VAL A 288 7.10 10.19 -8.13
CA VAL A 288 5.84 9.54 -7.77
C VAL A 288 5.15 8.95 -8.98
N ARG A 289 4.36 7.91 -8.73
CA ARG A 289 3.45 7.27 -9.67
C ARG A 289 2.04 7.48 -9.15
N LEU A 290 1.11 7.76 -10.06
CA LEU A 290 -0.30 7.96 -9.71
C LEU A 290 -1.11 6.75 -10.15
N ARG A 291 -1.61 5.97 -9.19
CA ARG A 291 -2.36 4.75 -9.47
C ARG A 291 -3.84 4.94 -9.18
N HIS A 292 -4.69 4.73 -10.17
CA HIS A 292 -6.13 4.79 -9.98
C HIS A 292 -6.61 3.65 -9.08
N VAL A 293 -7.29 3.97 -7.98
CA VAL A 293 -7.54 2.99 -6.90
C VAL A 293 -8.45 1.85 -7.35
N THR A 294 -9.55 2.16 -8.04
CA THR A 294 -10.58 1.15 -8.39
C THR A 294 -10.19 0.27 -9.57
N SER A 295 -9.45 0.80 -10.57
CA SER A 295 -9.00 0.01 -11.72
C SER A 295 -7.60 -0.59 -11.55
N GLY A 296 -6.80 -0.03 -10.64
CA GLY A 296 -5.40 -0.42 -10.44
C GLY A 296 -4.45 0.00 -11.57
N LEU A 297 -4.93 0.79 -12.53
CA LEU A 297 -4.14 1.33 -13.65
C LEU A 297 -3.29 2.53 -13.20
N TYR A 298 -2.19 2.77 -13.88
CA TYR A 298 -1.31 3.91 -13.64
C TYR A 298 -1.60 5.03 -14.64
N LEU A 299 -1.60 6.27 -14.16
CA LEU A 299 -1.48 7.44 -15.01
C LEU A 299 -0.15 7.35 -15.78
N ALA A 300 -0.20 7.61 -17.07
CA ALA A 300 0.98 7.55 -17.92
C ALA A 300 0.96 8.62 -19.01
N VAL A 301 2.14 9.03 -19.42
CA VAL A 301 2.35 9.71 -20.70
C VAL A 301 2.95 8.69 -21.66
N VAL A 302 2.24 8.44 -22.77
CA VAL A 302 2.66 7.50 -23.80
C VAL A 302 2.80 8.23 -25.13
N GLY A 303 3.82 7.90 -25.90
CA GLY A 303 3.95 8.35 -27.28
C GLY A 303 3.02 7.55 -28.19
N ASP A 304 2.31 8.24 -29.07
CA ASP A 304 1.48 7.66 -30.13
C ASP A 304 1.81 8.32 -31.48
N GLU A 305 1.26 7.80 -32.58
CA GLU A 305 1.42 8.34 -33.94
C GLU A 305 1.02 9.83 -34.03
N ASN A 306 0.09 10.27 -33.18
CA ASN A 306 -0.41 11.64 -33.10
C ASN A 306 0.32 12.52 -32.06
N GLY A 307 1.40 12.02 -31.47
CA GLY A 307 2.16 12.71 -30.41
C GLY A 307 1.90 12.15 -29.00
N PRO A 308 2.48 12.78 -27.95
CA PRO A 308 2.33 12.31 -26.59
C PRO A 308 0.91 12.49 -26.07
N LYS A 309 0.40 11.49 -25.34
CA LYS A 309 -0.94 11.49 -24.76
C LYS A 309 -0.91 11.02 -23.30
N VAL A 310 -1.80 11.58 -22.48
CA VAL A 310 -2.06 11.13 -21.12
C VAL A 310 -3.15 10.05 -21.11
N THR A 311 -2.87 8.90 -20.50
CA THR A 311 -3.80 7.76 -20.43
C THR A 311 -3.59 6.94 -19.15
N CYS A 312 -4.46 5.95 -18.93
CA CYS A 312 -4.29 4.95 -17.89
C CYS A 312 -3.82 3.60 -18.47
N ILE A 313 -2.65 3.12 -18.03
CA ILE A 313 -2.08 1.84 -18.48
C ILE A 313 -2.01 0.80 -17.37
N SER A 314 -2.02 -0.47 -17.75
CA SER A 314 -1.93 -1.58 -16.79
C SER A 314 -0.55 -1.66 -16.15
N LYS A 315 -0.48 -2.23 -14.93
CA LYS A 315 0.77 -2.50 -14.21
C LYS A 315 1.84 -3.17 -15.09
N LYS A 316 1.45 -4.07 -16.00
CA LYS A 316 2.38 -4.79 -16.90
C LYS A 316 3.08 -3.88 -17.92
N ASN A 317 2.44 -2.77 -18.32
CA ASN A 317 2.96 -1.84 -19.31
C ASN A 317 3.51 -0.55 -18.67
N ALA A 318 3.41 -0.43 -17.34
CA ALA A 318 3.77 0.76 -16.57
C ALA A 318 5.29 0.84 -16.33
N SER A 319 6.06 1.07 -17.40
CA SER A 319 7.49 1.34 -17.29
C SER A 319 7.75 2.65 -16.55
N ALA A 320 8.88 2.73 -15.83
CA ALA A 320 9.27 3.94 -15.09
C ALA A 320 9.23 5.21 -15.96
N ILE A 321 9.67 5.10 -17.22
CA ILE A 321 9.68 6.18 -18.21
C ILE A 321 8.29 6.76 -18.44
N ALA A 322 7.24 5.93 -18.49
CA ALA A 322 5.89 6.36 -18.86
C ALA A 322 5.06 6.87 -17.67
N VAL A 323 5.36 6.43 -16.44
CA VAL A 323 4.48 6.63 -15.27
C VAL A 323 5.08 7.49 -14.16
N THR A 324 6.27 8.06 -14.37
CA THR A 324 6.96 8.84 -13.34
C THR A 324 6.66 10.32 -13.48
N PHE A 325 6.12 10.88 -12.41
CA PHE A 325 5.77 12.29 -12.28
C PHE A 325 6.46 12.90 -11.07
N GLU A 326 6.53 14.22 -11.06
CA GLU A 326 6.96 15.00 -9.92
C GLU A 326 6.02 16.19 -9.70
N MET A 327 6.02 16.67 -8.46
CA MET A 327 5.24 17.82 -8.03
C MET A 327 6.14 19.04 -7.99
N LYS A 328 5.76 20.13 -8.65
CA LYS A 328 6.52 21.39 -8.68
C LYS A 328 5.74 22.55 -8.07
N MET A 329 6.48 23.49 -7.49
CA MET A 329 5.91 24.75 -6.97
C MET A 329 5.49 25.71 -8.08
N SER A 330 6.20 25.68 -9.23
CA SER A 330 5.97 26.59 -10.36
C SER A 330 6.42 25.92 -11.66
N LYS A 331 6.06 26.53 -12.79
CA LYS A 331 6.48 26.11 -14.13
C LYS A 331 7.81 26.71 -14.60
N GLU A 332 8.43 27.56 -13.79
CA GLU A 332 9.71 28.16 -14.12
C GLU A 332 10.83 27.10 -14.09
N LYS A 333 11.85 27.27 -14.93
CA LYS A 333 13.03 26.38 -14.94
C LYS A 333 13.78 26.54 -13.62
N GLN A 334 13.49 25.68 -12.66
CA GLN A 334 14.24 25.59 -11.41
C GLN A 334 15.62 24.98 -11.69
N THR A 335 16.68 25.65 -11.26
CA THR A 335 18.08 25.23 -11.45
C THR A 335 18.53 24.17 -10.44
N GLU A 336 17.61 23.68 -9.60
CA GLU A 336 17.94 22.76 -8.51
C GLU A 336 17.97 21.31 -9.00
N GLU A 337 19.19 20.80 -9.21
CA GLU A 337 19.49 19.37 -9.19
C GLU A 337 19.39 18.84 -7.75
N ALA A 338 18.19 18.86 -7.17
CA ALA A 338 17.95 18.22 -5.89
C ALA A 338 17.94 16.71 -6.12
N ALA A 339 19.10 16.07 -5.91
CA ALA A 339 19.26 14.62 -5.97
C ALA A 339 18.22 13.91 -5.06
N GLU A 340 17.66 12.80 -5.55
CA GLU A 340 16.74 11.99 -4.78
C GLU A 340 17.43 11.50 -3.49
N GLN A 341 16.88 11.87 -2.33
CA GLN A 341 17.42 11.45 -1.04
C GLN A 341 16.72 10.16 -0.55
N GLU A 342 17.52 9.13 -0.21
CA GLU A 342 17.05 7.88 0.41
C GLU A 342 16.71 8.03 1.91
N ASN A 343 15.99 9.10 2.26
CA ASN A 343 15.49 9.37 3.60
C ASN A 343 13.95 9.40 3.61
N LEU A 344 13.36 9.70 4.77
CA LEU A 344 11.92 9.82 4.94
C LEU A 344 11.30 10.94 4.07
N GLY A 345 12.10 11.88 3.56
CA GLY A 345 11.64 13.08 2.87
C GLY A 345 11.31 14.22 3.84
N ALA A 346 11.29 15.44 3.34
CA ALA A 346 10.88 16.62 4.11
C ALA A 346 9.36 16.87 3.95
N PRO A 347 8.64 17.21 5.03
CA PRO A 347 7.22 17.54 4.95
C PRO A 347 7.03 18.91 4.28
N THR A 348 6.86 18.94 2.95
CA THR A 348 6.71 20.21 2.21
C THR A 348 5.33 20.44 1.61
N ILE A 349 4.69 19.40 1.07
CA ILE A 349 3.37 19.52 0.42
C ILE A 349 2.29 19.23 1.45
N LYS A 350 1.40 20.20 1.71
CA LYS A 350 0.24 20.06 2.61
C LYS A 350 -1.01 19.69 1.85
N TYR A 351 -1.83 18.82 2.42
CA TYR A 351 -3.14 18.49 1.86
C TYR A 351 -4.03 19.73 1.80
N GLY A 352 -4.67 19.98 0.66
CA GLY A 352 -5.63 21.07 0.45
C GLY A 352 -5.05 22.49 0.38
N ASP A 353 -3.91 22.75 1.02
CA ASP A 353 -3.32 24.08 1.11
C ASP A 353 -2.26 24.34 0.03
N THR A 354 -1.46 23.33 -0.28
CA THR A 354 -0.37 23.48 -1.23
C THR A 354 -0.86 23.32 -2.66
N ILE A 355 -0.58 24.33 -3.50
CA ILE A 355 -0.77 24.25 -4.94
C ILE A 355 0.45 23.57 -5.55
N VAL A 356 0.20 22.60 -6.42
CA VAL A 356 1.23 21.85 -7.15
C VAL A 356 0.96 21.87 -8.65
N PHE A 357 2.02 21.88 -9.42
CA PHE A 357 2.02 21.58 -10.85
C PHE A 357 2.59 20.19 -11.05
N ILE A 358 1.98 19.39 -11.93
CA ILE A 358 2.41 18.01 -12.16
C ILE A 358 3.19 17.96 -13.47
N ARG A 359 4.44 17.51 -13.39
CA ARG A 359 5.33 17.36 -14.54
C ARG A 359 5.65 15.89 -14.76
N HIS A 360 5.59 15.45 -16.01
CA HIS A 360 6.08 14.14 -16.41
C HIS A 360 7.60 14.19 -16.52
N VAL A 361 8.30 13.27 -15.86
CA VAL A 361 9.74 13.37 -15.67
C VAL A 361 10.53 13.13 -16.95
N ASP A 362 10.17 12.10 -17.72
CA ASP A 362 10.93 11.72 -18.91
C ASP A 362 10.75 12.71 -20.07
N SER A 363 9.50 13.08 -20.36
CA SER A 363 9.19 13.95 -21.50
C SER A 363 9.28 15.45 -21.18
N ASP A 364 9.46 15.81 -19.91
CA ASP A 364 9.42 17.20 -19.42
C ASP A 364 8.11 17.95 -19.80
N LEU A 365 6.99 17.22 -19.86
CA LEU A 365 5.68 17.80 -20.22
C LEU A 365 4.84 18.04 -18.96
N TRP A 366 4.17 19.18 -18.91
CA TRP A 366 3.20 19.50 -17.87
C TRP A 366 1.87 18.79 -18.12
N ILE A 367 1.23 18.36 -17.05
CA ILE A 367 -0.16 17.90 -17.09
C ILE A 367 -1.06 19.13 -17.11
N SER A 368 -1.81 19.29 -18.21
CA SER A 368 -2.79 20.35 -18.41
C SER A 368 -4.08 19.75 -18.98
N TYR A 369 -4.94 20.59 -19.54
CA TYR A 369 -6.19 20.19 -20.14
C TYR A 369 -6.43 20.89 -21.49
N GLU A 370 -7.25 20.28 -22.33
CA GLU A 370 -7.87 20.92 -23.49
C GLU A 370 -9.39 20.86 -23.34
N THR A 371 -10.08 21.86 -23.88
CA THR A 371 -11.55 21.90 -23.84
C THR A 371 -12.10 21.36 -25.14
N LEU A 372 -12.98 20.36 -25.06
CA LEU A 372 -13.62 19.70 -26.17
C LEU A 372 -15.13 19.92 -26.10
N GLU A 373 -15.75 20.23 -27.23
CA GLU A 373 -17.21 20.32 -27.34
C GLU A 373 -17.75 18.96 -27.82
N LEU A 374 -18.35 18.20 -26.91
CA LEU A 374 -18.89 16.86 -27.20
C LEU A 374 -20.41 16.91 -27.29
N THR A 375 -20.99 16.18 -28.25
CA THR A 375 -22.44 16.03 -28.35
C THR A 375 -22.89 14.75 -27.67
N ILE A 376 -23.47 14.87 -26.47
CA ILE A 376 -23.96 13.73 -25.69
C ILE A 376 -25.43 13.50 -26.01
N LYS A 377 -25.76 12.27 -26.41
CA LYS A 377 -27.14 11.86 -26.74
C LYS A 377 -28.06 12.11 -25.55
N GLY A 378 -29.12 12.90 -25.75
CA GLY A 378 -30.11 13.23 -24.72
C GLY A 378 -29.79 14.44 -23.84
N ILE A 379 -28.56 14.97 -23.87
CA ILE A 379 -28.17 16.16 -23.11
C ILE A 379 -27.85 17.34 -24.05
N GLY A 380 -27.33 17.04 -25.25
CA GLY A 380 -26.92 18.05 -26.23
C GLY A 380 -25.42 18.30 -26.20
N LYS A 381 -25.00 19.50 -26.55
CA LYS A 381 -23.58 19.87 -26.59
C LYS A 381 -23.07 20.21 -25.19
N VAL A 382 -21.97 19.57 -24.79
CA VAL A 382 -21.36 19.71 -23.47
C VAL A 382 -19.87 19.94 -23.65
N GLU A 383 -19.34 20.94 -22.96
CA GLU A 383 -17.91 21.18 -22.89
C GLU A 383 -17.27 20.24 -21.86
N GLU A 384 -16.24 19.51 -22.28
CA GLU A 384 -15.46 18.62 -21.43
C GLU A 384 -13.99 18.99 -21.46
N LYS A 385 -13.35 19.02 -20.29
CA LYS A 385 -11.91 19.25 -20.17
C LYS A 385 -11.17 17.92 -20.16
N ARG A 386 -10.49 17.57 -21.25
CA ARG A 386 -9.66 16.35 -21.36
C ARG A 386 -8.25 16.66 -20.88
N ILE A 387 -7.65 15.77 -20.11
CA ILE A 387 -6.26 15.90 -19.64
C ILE A 387 -5.28 15.59 -20.78
N ILE A 388 -4.29 16.46 -20.97
CA ILE A 388 -3.25 16.31 -22.00
C ILE A 388 -1.86 16.70 -21.48
N PRO A 389 -0.78 16.17 -22.09
CA PRO A 389 0.59 16.59 -21.80
C PRO A 389 0.99 17.76 -22.72
N VAL A 390 1.59 18.82 -22.16
CA VAL A 390 1.91 20.06 -22.89
C VAL A 390 3.25 20.65 -22.46
N VAL A 391 3.89 21.44 -23.34
CA VAL A 391 5.21 22.04 -23.07
C VAL A 391 5.15 23.23 -22.10
N GLU A 392 4.13 24.09 -22.22
CA GLU A 392 3.97 25.28 -21.36
C GLU A 392 2.72 25.16 -20.46
N GLY A 393 1.63 24.66 -21.02
CA GLY A 393 0.33 24.54 -20.36
C GLY A 393 -0.29 25.87 -19.94
N HIS A 394 -1.44 25.81 -19.30
CA HIS A 394 -2.19 26.98 -18.90
C HIS A 394 -1.72 27.54 -17.56
N MET A 395 -1.98 28.83 -17.30
CA MET A 395 -1.66 29.46 -16.02
C MET A 395 -2.51 28.91 -14.87
N ASP A 396 -3.67 28.33 -15.16
CA ASP A 396 -4.61 27.78 -14.19
C ASP A 396 -4.44 26.26 -13.96
N ASP A 397 -3.35 25.64 -14.45
CA ASP A 397 -2.98 24.22 -14.20
C ASP A 397 -2.54 23.95 -12.75
N CYS A 398 -3.28 24.50 -11.79
CA CYS A 398 -3.02 24.40 -10.37
C CYS A 398 -3.79 23.21 -9.80
N PHE A 399 -3.06 22.26 -9.20
CA PHE A 399 -3.66 21.13 -8.51
C PHE A 399 -3.50 21.25 -7.00
N ARG A 400 -4.51 20.82 -6.26
CA ARG A 400 -4.45 20.63 -4.81
C ARG A 400 -4.71 19.17 -4.48
N LEU A 401 -3.88 18.62 -3.60
CA LEU A 401 -3.97 17.21 -3.20
C LEU A 401 -4.90 17.12 -1.99
N VAL A 402 -6.05 16.49 -2.14
CA VAL A 402 -7.01 16.32 -1.02
C VAL A 402 -7.02 14.86 -0.60
N ARG A 403 -6.72 14.60 0.67
CA ARG A 403 -6.74 13.24 1.24
C ARG A 403 -8.16 12.67 1.24
N ALA A 404 -8.31 11.45 0.77
CA ALA A 404 -9.59 10.75 0.85
C ALA A 404 -9.87 10.29 2.30
N GLN A 405 -11.13 10.15 2.68
CA GLN A 405 -11.49 9.61 4.00
C GLN A 405 -11.19 8.11 4.08
N GLU A 406 -10.79 7.61 5.25
CA GLU A 406 -10.38 6.21 5.44
C GLU A 406 -11.41 5.21 4.88
N GLN A 407 -12.69 5.39 5.21
CA GLN A 407 -13.76 4.50 4.75
C GLN A 407 -13.90 4.50 3.23
N GLU A 408 -13.74 5.67 2.60
CA GLU A 408 -13.80 5.79 1.14
C GLU A 408 -12.63 5.05 0.47
N GLN A 409 -11.42 5.19 1.02
CA GLN A 409 -10.24 4.47 0.51
C GLN A 409 -10.44 2.96 0.60
N LYS A 410 -10.96 2.48 1.74
CA LYS A 410 -11.27 1.07 1.98
C LYS A 410 -12.30 0.57 0.97
N THR A 411 -13.42 1.28 0.80
CA THR A 411 -14.45 0.91 -0.18
C THR A 411 -13.91 0.86 -1.61
N ALA A 412 -13.09 1.82 -2.01
CA ALA A 412 -12.50 1.85 -3.35
C ALA A 412 -11.56 0.67 -3.61
N LEU A 413 -10.79 0.24 -2.61
CA LEU A 413 -9.99 -0.98 -2.73
C LEU A 413 -10.88 -2.24 -2.82
N VAL A 414 -11.94 -2.33 -2.01
CA VAL A 414 -12.91 -3.45 -2.08
C VAL A 414 -13.48 -3.56 -3.49
N ILE A 415 -13.89 -2.45 -4.11
CA ILE A 415 -14.36 -2.43 -5.51
C ILE A 415 -13.32 -3.05 -6.46
N ARG A 416 -12.03 -2.67 -6.32
CA ARG A 416 -10.95 -3.23 -7.15
C ARG A 416 -10.80 -4.73 -6.95
N ILE A 417 -10.79 -5.20 -5.70
CA ILE A 417 -10.65 -6.61 -5.35
C ILE A 417 -11.84 -7.41 -5.92
N CYS A 418 -13.07 -6.93 -5.72
CA CYS A 418 -14.28 -7.55 -6.26
C CYS A 418 -14.23 -7.65 -7.78
N ASN A 419 -13.90 -6.56 -8.48
CA ASN A 419 -13.76 -6.57 -9.93
C ASN A 419 -12.69 -7.56 -10.41
N GLY A 420 -11.56 -7.65 -9.69
CA GLY A 420 -10.48 -8.57 -9.99
C GLY A 420 -10.82 -10.05 -9.78
N ILE A 421 -11.50 -10.40 -8.69
CA ILE A 421 -11.90 -11.77 -8.38
C ILE A 421 -13.08 -12.20 -9.26
N LEU A 422 -14.17 -11.43 -9.26
CA LEU A 422 -15.39 -11.77 -10.00
C LEU A 422 -15.16 -11.69 -11.51
N GLY A 423 -14.38 -10.72 -12.00
CA GLY A 423 -14.03 -10.62 -13.41
C GLY A 423 -13.19 -11.81 -13.90
N ARG A 424 -12.25 -12.31 -13.09
CA ARG A 424 -11.50 -13.55 -13.40
C ARG A 424 -12.41 -14.79 -13.36
N TYR A 425 -13.31 -14.85 -12.38
CA TYR A 425 -14.26 -15.95 -12.26
C TYR A 425 -15.20 -16.01 -13.48
N SER A 426 -15.82 -14.89 -13.85
CA SER A 426 -16.77 -14.80 -14.98
C SER A 426 -16.14 -15.10 -16.35
N ARG A 427 -14.82 -14.89 -16.52
CA ARG A 427 -14.10 -15.18 -17.78
C ARG A 427 -13.64 -16.64 -17.88
N THR A 428 -13.81 -17.44 -16.84
CA THR A 428 -13.40 -18.85 -16.87
C THR A 428 -14.50 -19.68 -17.52
N ASP A 429 -14.23 -20.27 -18.69
CA ASP A 429 -15.17 -21.18 -19.37
C ASP A 429 -15.17 -22.55 -18.66
N PRO A 430 -16.30 -23.01 -18.09
CA PRO A 430 -16.39 -24.30 -17.42
C PRO A 430 -16.12 -25.50 -18.34
N MET A 431 -16.30 -25.34 -19.65
CA MET A 431 -16.31 -26.44 -20.62
C MET A 431 -14.92 -26.78 -21.20
N SER A 432 -13.90 -25.98 -20.91
CA SER A 432 -12.54 -26.14 -21.44
C SER A 432 -11.51 -26.60 -20.40
N ILE A 433 -11.97 -27.19 -19.29
CA ILE A 433 -11.15 -27.41 -18.09
C ILE A 433 -10.73 -28.88 -17.97
N ASP A 434 -9.43 -29.13 -17.84
CA ASP A 434 -8.86 -30.43 -17.50
C ASP A 434 -8.83 -30.69 -15.98
N ALA A 435 -8.33 -31.84 -15.53
CA ALA A 435 -8.34 -32.21 -14.10
C ALA A 435 -7.55 -31.22 -13.20
N GLU A 436 -6.51 -30.58 -13.72
CA GLU A 436 -5.76 -29.53 -13.01
C GLU A 436 -6.54 -28.21 -12.97
N GLY A 437 -7.22 -27.88 -14.07
CA GLY A 437 -8.11 -26.73 -14.13
C GLY A 437 -9.31 -26.84 -13.19
N VAL A 438 -9.81 -28.05 -12.90
CA VAL A 438 -10.90 -28.26 -11.92
C VAL A 438 -10.42 -27.90 -10.50
N ASN A 439 -9.21 -28.30 -10.10
CA ASN A 439 -8.62 -27.89 -8.82
C ASN A 439 -8.34 -26.38 -8.76
N HIS A 440 -7.94 -25.78 -9.88
CA HIS A 440 -7.82 -24.33 -10.00
C HIS A 440 -9.20 -23.63 -9.90
N LEU A 441 -10.28 -24.25 -10.38
CA LEU A 441 -11.63 -23.70 -10.27
C LEU A 441 -12.19 -23.82 -8.84
N LEU A 442 -11.94 -24.95 -8.18
CA LEU A 442 -12.34 -25.18 -6.79
C LEU A 442 -11.65 -24.21 -5.83
N SER A 443 -10.34 -24.02 -5.98
CA SER A 443 -9.60 -23.00 -5.22
C SER A 443 -10.06 -21.57 -5.52
N LYS A 444 -10.52 -21.28 -6.76
CA LYS A 444 -11.20 -20.01 -7.07
C LYS A 444 -12.57 -19.90 -6.37
N SER A 445 -13.30 -21.01 -6.23
CA SER A 445 -14.61 -21.04 -5.57
C SER A 445 -14.50 -20.70 -4.09
N ASP A 446 -13.51 -21.24 -3.37
CA ASP A 446 -13.28 -20.93 -1.96
C ASP A 446 -12.97 -19.43 -1.75
N VAL A 447 -12.16 -18.86 -2.65
CA VAL A 447 -11.84 -17.42 -2.64
C VAL A 447 -13.08 -16.55 -2.92
N VAL A 448 -13.94 -16.97 -3.85
CA VAL A 448 -15.21 -16.28 -4.13
C VAL A 448 -16.17 -16.38 -2.94
N GLN A 449 -16.27 -17.55 -2.31
CA GLN A 449 -17.10 -17.74 -1.12
C GLN A 449 -16.62 -16.86 0.03
N ALA A 450 -15.30 -16.85 0.31
CA ALA A 450 -14.71 -15.98 1.31
C ALA A 450 -14.96 -14.50 0.99
N LEU A 451 -14.83 -14.09 -0.28
CA LEU A 451 -15.13 -12.72 -0.71
C LEU A 451 -16.58 -12.34 -0.40
N LEU A 452 -17.53 -13.22 -0.73
CA LEU A 452 -18.96 -12.97 -0.46
C LEU A 452 -19.24 -12.90 1.04
N GLN A 453 -18.61 -13.74 1.85
CA GLN A 453 -18.70 -13.70 3.31
C GLN A 453 -18.19 -12.35 3.86
N ASP A 454 -17.02 -11.91 3.40
CA ASP A 454 -16.43 -10.63 3.80
C ASP A 454 -17.31 -9.45 3.37
N LEU A 455 -17.95 -9.52 2.20
CA LEU A 455 -18.91 -8.49 1.74
C LEU A 455 -20.17 -8.44 2.58
N ILE A 456 -20.70 -9.59 3.02
CA ILE A 456 -21.84 -9.63 3.95
C ILE A 456 -21.48 -8.92 5.25
N GLY A 457 -20.29 -9.17 5.80
CA GLY A 457 -19.77 -8.46 6.96
C GLY A 457 -19.59 -6.96 6.70
N PHE A 458 -19.04 -6.59 5.55
CA PHE A 458 -18.78 -5.20 5.17
C PHE A 458 -20.05 -4.35 5.04
N PHE A 459 -21.14 -4.94 4.56
CA PHE A 459 -22.46 -4.29 4.44
C PHE A 459 -23.40 -4.56 5.62
N SER A 460 -22.90 -5.17 6.69
CA SER A 460 -23.69 -5.42 7.89
C SER A 460 -24.18 -4.09 8.49
N GLN A 461 -25.44 -4.09 8.94
CA GLN A 461 -25.99 -2.92 9.64
C GLN A 461 -25.37 -2.84 11.04
N PRO A 462 -25.11 -1.62 11.55
CA PRO A 462 -24.73 -1.47 12.94
C PRO A 462 -25.81 -2.07 13.84
N SER A 463 -25.41 -2.70 14.94
CA SER A 463 -26.36 -3.24 15.91
C SER A 463 -27.27 -2.12 16.42
N LEU A 464 -28.58 -2.36 16.42
CA LEU A 464 -29.60 -1.45 16.98
C LEU A 464 -29.56 -1.43 18.53
N SER A 465 -28.39 -1.49 19.13
CA SER A 465 -28.20 -1.13 20.54
C SER A 465 -28.31 0.39 20.64
N LEU A 466 -29.54 0.85 20.84
CA LEU A 466 -29.84 2.18 21.35
C LEU A 466 -29.20 2.29 22.74
N ASP A 467 -28.08 3.01 22.84
CA ASP A 467 -27.64 3.58 24.12
C ASP A 467 -28.50 4.80 24.49
#